data_AF-A0A134A7Q6-F1
#
_entry.id   AF-A0A134A7Q6-F1
#
_cell.length_a   1.000
_cell.length_b   1.000
_cell.length_c   1.000
_cell.angle_alpha   90.00
_cell.angle_beta   90.00
_cell.angle_gamma   90.00
#
_symmetry.space_group_name_H-M   'P 1'
#
loop_
_entity.id
_entity.type
_entity.pdbx_description
1 polymer ?
#
loop_
_entity_poly.entity_id
_entity_poly.type
_entity_poly.pdbx_seq_one_letter_code
_entity_poly.pdbx_strand_id
1 'polypeptide(L)' 'MKKVITFAIPCYNSAEYMDKCIESILVGTNYAEDVQIVIVD' A
#
# COMPACT_ATOMS: atom_id res chain seq x y z
N MET A 1 5.61 15.11 -14.74
CA MET A 1 4.75 14.71 -13.61
C MET A 1 5.37 13.47 -13.00
N LYS A 2 5.83 13.54 -11.74
CA LYS A 2 6.32 12.34 -11.03
C LYS A 2 5.16 11.36 -10.94
N LYS A 3 5.31 10.16 -11.50
CA LYS A 3 4.27 9.14 -11.44
C LYS A 3 4.32 8.51 -10.06
N VAL A 4 3.33 8.84 -9.23
CA VAL A 4 3.10 8.18 -7.94
C VAL A 4 2.43 6.84 -8.22
N ILE A 5 2.92 5.77 -7.60
CA ILE A 5 2.21 4.49 -7.60
C ILE A 5 1.32 4.47 -6.36
N THR A 6 0.00 4.42 -6.59
CA THR A 6 -0.99 4.33 -5.51
C THR A 6 -1.55 2.92 -5.42
N PHE A 7 -1.43 2.31 -4.25
CA PHE A 7 -2.06 1.04 -3.89
C PHE A 7 -3.36 1.33 -3.13
N ALA A 8 -4.50 1.07 -3.75
CA ALA A 8 -5.79 1.12 -3.08
C ALA A 8 -6.13 -0.27 -2.51
N ILE A 9 -6.31 -0.35 -1.19
CA ILE A 9 -6.58 -1.61 -0.48
C ILE A 9 -8.00 -1.55 0.09
N PRO A 10 -8.97 -2.29 -0.49
CA PRO A 10 -10.26 -2.50 0.16
C PRO A 10 -10.07 -3.44 1.37
N CYS A 11 -10.55 -3.04 2.54
CA CYS A 11 -10.34 -3.75 3.79
C CYS A 11 -11.66 -4.02 4.52
N TYR A 12 -12.35 -5.10 4.13
CA TYR A 12 -13.53 -5.58 4.87
C TYR A 12 -13.14 -6.79 5.75
N ASN A 13 -13.36 -6.70 7.07
CA ASN A 13 -13.06 -7.75 8.07
C ASN A 13 -11.63 -8.33 8.00
N SER A 14 -10.67 -7.58 7.45
CA SER A 14 -9.31 -8.08 7.16
C SER A 14 -8.23 -7.39 8.00
N ALA A 15 -8.61 -6.79 9.14
CA ALA A 15 -7.71 -6.03 10.01
C ALA A 15 -6.45 -6.82 10.41
N GLU A 16 -6.60 -8.11 10.76
CA GLU A 16 -5.49 -8.99 11.13
C GLU A 16 -4.48 -9.25 10.00
N TYR A 17 -4.87 -9.05 8.73
CA TYR A 17 -4.00 -9.25 7.57
C TYR A 17 -3.33 -7.95 7.09
N MET A 18 -3.79 -6.79 7.55
CA MET A 18 -3.38 -5.49 7.00
C MET A 18 -1.89 -5.21 7.20
N ASP A 19 -1.31 -5.60 8.34
CA ASP A 19 0.12 -5.41 8.60
C ASP A 19 0.97 -6.12 7.55
N LYS A 20 0.68 -7.40 7.29
CA LYS A 20 1.37 -8.18 6.26
C LYS A 20 1.21 -7.56 4.86
N CYS A 21 0.01 -7.08 4.54
CA CYS A 21 -0.26 -6.44 3.26
C CYS A 21 0.57 -5.16 3.08
N ILE A 22 0.52 -4.26 4.06
CA ILE A 22 1.22 -2.97 4.04
C ILE A 22 2.74 -3.18 4.02
N GLU A 23 3.28 -4.05 4.87
CA GLU A 23 4.71 -4.37 4.92
C GLU A 23 5.24 -4.89 3.58
N SER A 24 4.44 -5.69 2.87
CA SER A 24 4.81 -6.19 1.54
C SER A 24 4.90 -5.07 0.49
N ILE A 25 4.06 -4.05 0.60
CA ILE A 25 4.05 -2.89 -0.29
C ILE A 25 5.21 -1.93 0.03
N LEU A 26 5.59 -1.80 1.30
CA LEU A 26 6.71 -0.95 1.72
C LEU A 26 8.05 -1.36 1.08
N VAL A 27 8.23 -2.61 0.70
CA VAL A 27 9.39 -3.07 -0.10
C VAL A 27 9.50 -2.29 -1.42
N GLY A 28 8.37 -1.86 -1.99
CA GLY A 28 8.29 -1.04 -3.21
C GLY A 28 9.00 0.31 -3.11
N THR A 29 9.22 0.83 -1.90
CA THR A 29 9.96 2.10 -1.68
C THR A 29 11.44 2.00 -2.07
N ASN A 30 11.98 0.79 -2.19
CA ASN A 30 13.34 0.56 -2.73
C ASN A 30 13.41 0.73 -4.25
N TYR A 31 12.27 0.74 -4.96
CA TYR A 31 12.19 0.73 -6.42
C TYR A 31 11.45 1.94 -7.00
N ALA A 32 10.70 2.66 -6.17
CA ALA A 32 9.95 3.84 -6.56
C ALA A 32 10.16 4.98 -5.55
N GLU A 33 10.39 6.18 -6.06
CA GLU A 33 10.60 7.38 -5.24
C GLU A 33 9.33 7.86 -4.52
N ASP A 34 8.15 7.41 -4.97
CA ASP A 34 6.86 7.85 -4.41
C ASP A 34 5.84 6.70 -4.46
N VAL A 35 5.49 6.20 -3.28
CA VAL A 35 4.54 5.10 -3.05
C VAL A 35 3.47 5.60 -2.09
N GLN A 36 2.22 5.51 -2.53
CA GLN A 36 1.06 5.86 -1.71
C GLN A 36 0.23 4.61 -1.42
N ILE A 37 -0.23 4.47 -0.17
CA ILE A 37 -1.17 3.43 0.23
C ILE A 37 -2.45 4.12 0.68
N VAL A 38 -3.58 3.72 0.12
CA VAL A 38 -4.92 4.22 0.49
C VAL A 38 -5.75 3.03 0.94
N ILE A 39 -6.19 3.05 2.19
CA ILE A 39 -7.08 2.03 2.75
C ILE A 39 -8.52 2.50 2.58
N VAL A 40 -9.37 1.64 2.03
CA VAL A 40 -10.81 1.86 1.88
C VAL A 40 -11.52 0.78 2.69
N ASP A 41 -12.25 1.16 3.72
CA ASP A 41 -13.08 0.26 4.52
C ASP A 41 -14.42 -0.03 3.81
#